data_AF-K9WR85-F1
#
_entry.id   AF-K9WR85-F1
#
_cell.length_a   1.000
_cell.length_b   1.000
_cell.length_c   1.000
_cell.angle_alpha   90.00
_cell.angle_beta   90.00
_cell.angle_gamma   90.00
#
_symmetry.space_group_name_H-M   'P 1'
#
loop_
_entity.id
_entity.type
_entity.pdbx_description
1 polymer ?
#
loop_
_entity_poly.entity_id
_entity_poly.type
_entity_poly.pdbx_seq_one_letter_code
_entity_poly.pdbx_strand_id
1 'polypeptide(L)'
;MTSERLIRRYRSWYAKLLRLYSSPYYERFGEEMKQTFTDLLRERAQEGRGLFSFAVWMFVETSAGIMRENITYLIRQNRNIIYLALGTAFILLLPLVAMLFTDQVVWDLTDFIVAGALIFGTGLAYELVANTGGTMAYRVAVGIALAAALLLVWMNLAVGIIGSEDNPVNLMYFGVLAIFILGATIARLRPQGMARALFATALAQALVPVLALMINKPQVRGVEAFMGVLGVLGLNAFFVMMFIGSGLLFRRSRIRL
;
A
#
# COMPACT_ATOMS: atom_id res chain seq x y z
N MET A 1 -21.83 -19.90 35.44
CA MET A 1 -22.28 -20.21 34.05
C MET A 1 -21.86 -19.17 33.00
N THR A 2 -21.76 -17.88 33.35
CA THR A 2 -21.38 -16.79 32.42
C THR A 2 -19.92 -16.87 31.95
N SER A 3 -18.99 -17.22 32.83
CA SER A 3 -17.55 -17.26 32.51
C SER A 3 -17.19 -18.35 31.49
N GLU A 4 -17.73 -19.57 31.59
CA GLU A 4 -17.46 -20.66 30.63
C GLU A 4 -17.92 -20.33 29.19
N ARG A 5 -19.06 -19.64 29.04
CA ARG A 5 -19.51 -19.18 27.72
C ARG A 5 -18.56 -18.13 27.13
N LEU A 6 -18.05 -17.21 27.96
CA LEU A 6 -17.07 -16.20 27.55
C LEU A 6 -15.73 -16.85 27.15
N ILE A 7 -15.24 -17.82 27.93
CA ILE A 7 -14.00 -18.56 27.63
C ILE A 7 -14.11 -19.28 26.29
N ARG A 8 -15.21 -19.98 26.02
CA ARG A 8 -15.44 -20.64 24.70
C ARG A 8 -15.45 -19.62 23.55
N ARG A 9 -16.05 -18.44 23.75
CA ARG A 9 -16.07 -17.37 22.75
C ARG A 9 -14.67 -16.81 22.47
N TYR A 10 -13.91 -16.46 23.51
CA TYR A 10 -12.54 -15.97 23.35
C TYR A 10 -11.63 -17.02 22.71
N ARG A 11 -11.75 -18.30 23.10
CA ARG A 11 -11.00 -19.40 22.48
C ARG A 11 -11.28 -19.50 20.98
N SER A 12 -12.54 -19.37 20.55
CA SER A 12 -12.90 -19.40 19.13
C SER A 12 -12.29 -18.24 18.35
N TRP A 13 -12.32 -17.04 18.92
CA TRP A 13 -11.70 -15.86 18.31
C TRP A 13 -10.18 -15.97 18.25
N TYR A 14 -9.55 -16.47 19.31
CA TYR A 14 -8.11 -16.68 19.38
C TYR A 14 -7.67 -17.73 18.36
N ALA A 15 -8.42 -18.82 18.20
CA ALA A 15 -8.14 -19.83 17.17
C ALA A 15 -8.22 -19.26 15.75
N LYS A 16 -9.12 -18.30 15.49
CA LYS A 16 -9.16 -17.58 14.21
C LYS A 16 -7.95 -16.66 14.03
N LEU A 17 -7.53 -15.99 15.10
CA LEU A 17 -6.35 -15.12 15.10
C LEU A 17 -5.08 -15.92 14.78
N LEU A 18 -4.89 -17.08 15.42
CA LEU A 18 -3.71 -17.93 15.22
C LEU A 18 -3.54 -18.41 13.78
N ARG A 19 -4.62 -18.53 13.00
CA ARG A 19 -4.54 -18.90 11.56
C ARG A 19 -3.85 -17.85 10.69
N LEU A 20 -3.58 -16.66 11.24
CA LEU A 20 -2.82 -15.63 10.57
C LEU A 20 -1.29 -15.83 10.68
N TYR A 21 -0.81 -16.72 11.55
CA TYR A 21 0.61 -17.11 11.55
C TYR A 21 0.99 -17.79 10.23
N SER A 22 2.27 -17.71 9.87
CA SER A 22 2.83 -18.48 8.75
C SER A 22 2.59 -19.98 8.98
N SER A 23 2.29 -20.72 7.91
CA SER A 23 1.94 -22.15 7.99
C SER A 23 2.94 -22.98 8.82
N PRO A 24 4.27 -22.83 8.66
CA PRO A 24 5.23 -23.61 9.44
C PRO A 24 5.16 -23.32 10.95
N TYR A 25 4.82 -22.08 11.34
CA TYR A 25 4.72 -21.69 12.74
C TYR A 25 3.40 -22.17 13.35
N TYR A 26 2.29 -21.99 12.63
CA TYR A 26 0.98 -22.44 13.09
C TYR A 26 0.91 -23.95 13.26
N GLU A 27 1.47 -24.72 12.33
CA GLU A 27 1.52 -26.19 12.42
C GLU A 27 2.33 -26.66 13.62
N ARG A 28 3.38 -25.92 13.99
CA ARG A 28 4.28 -26.27 15.09
C ARG A 28 3.73 -25.89 16.47
N PHE A 29 3.10 -24.71 16.60
CA PHE A 29 2.78 -24.12 17.91
C PHE A 29 1.28 -23.79 18.10
N GLY A 30 0.45 -23.90 17.06
CA GLY A 30 -0.92 -23.39 17.05
C GLY A 30 -1.84 -24.05 18.09
N GLU A 31 -1.81 -25.38 18.21
CA GLU A 31 -2.65 -26.08 19.19
C GLU A 31 -2.15 -25.88 20.63
N GLU A 32 -0.83 -25.87 20.85
CA GLU A 32 -0.25 -25.57 22.16
C GLU A 32 -0.66 -24.17 22.65
N MET A 33 -0.47 -23.14 21.83
CA MET A 33 -0.87 -21.76 22.18
C MET A 33 -2.37 -21.64 22.50
N LYS A 34 -3.21 -22.37 21.78
CA LYS A 34 -4.67 -22.38 21.99
C LYS A 34 -5.04 -23.08 23.30
N GLN A 35 -4.33 -24.13 23.68
CA GLN A 35 -4.49 -24.80 24.97
C GLN A 35 -4.06 -23.87 26.10
N THR A 36 -2.82 -23.34 26.05
CA THR A 36 -2.29 -22.41 27.03
C THR A 36 -3.21 -21.20 27.25
N PHE A 37 -3.72 -20.59 26.17
CA PHE A 37 -4.67 -19.49 26.28
C PHE A 37 -5.96 -19.88 27.01
N THR A 38 -6.48 -21.07 26.75
CA THR A 38 -7.70 -21.58 27.40
C THR A 38 -7.46 -21.84 28.89
N ASP A 39 -6.31 -22.39 29.23
CA ASP A 39 -5.94 -22.72 30.62
C ASP A 39 -5.73 -21.44 31.45
N LEU A 40 -5.01 -20.45 30.90
CA LEU A 40 -4.83 -19.14 31.53
C LEU A 40 -6.17 -18.43 31.79
N LEU A 41 -7.13 -18.55 30.86
CA LEU A 41 -8.47 -17.99 31.08
C LEU A 41 -9.23 -18.71 32.19
N ARG A 42 -9.08 -20.03 32.33
CA ARG A 42 -9.75 -20.81 33.38
C ARG A 42 -9.18 -20.51 34.76
N GLU A 43 -7.86 -20.47 34.88
CA GLU A 43 -7.16 -20.10 36.11
C GLU A 43 -7.60 -18.71 36.58
N ARG A 44 -7.57 -17.73 35.67
CA ARG A 44 -7.94 -16.35 35.97
C ARG A 44 -9.42 -16.19 36.35
N ALA A 45 -10.28 -17.03 35.79
CA ALA A 45 -11.70 -17.09 36.16
C ALA A 45 -11.90 -17.69 37.56
N GLN A 46 -11.09 -18.67 37.96
CA GLN A 46 -11.13 -19.28 39.29
C GLN A 46 -10.68 -18.30 40.37
N GLU A 47 -9.72 -17.41 40.06
CA GLU A 47 -9.23 -16.38 40.97
C GLU A 47 -10.11 -15.12 41.02
N GLY A 48 -11.22 -15.08 40.28
CA GLY A 48 -12.10 -13.91 40.21
C GLY A 48 -11.48 -12.68 39.53
N ARG A 49 -10.38 -12.84 38.79
CA ARG A 49 -9.69 -11.76 38.06
C ARG A 49 -10.39 -11.45 36.74
N GLY A 50 -10.26 -10.21 36.27
CA GLY A 50 -10.89 -9.76 35.02
C GLY A 50 -10.40 -10.50 33.78
N LEU A 51 -11.33 -11.15 33.06
CA LEU A 51 -11.03 -11.93 31.84
C LEU A 51 -10.92 -11.08 30.58
N PHE A 52 -11.68 -9.98 30.49
CA PHE A 52 -11.74 -9.17 29.28
C PHE A 52 -10.42 -8.45 29.00
N SER A 53 -9.89 -7.70 29.97
CA SER A 53 -8.62 -6.99 29.82
C SER A 53 -7.46 -7.93 29.51
N PHE A 54 -7.43 -9.10 30.16
CA PHE A 54 -6.47 -10.15 29.89
C PHE A 54 -6.59 -10.71 28.48
N ALA A 55 -7.81 -11.04 28.04
CA ALA A 55 -8.04 -11.51 26.67
C ALA A 55 -7.60 -10.45 25.65
N VAL A 56 -8.00 -9.19 25.80
CA VAL A 56 -7.58 -8.11 24.88
C VAL A 56 -6.05 -8.00 24.84
N TRP A 57 -5.38 -8.02 25.98
CA TRP A 57 -3.92 -7.99 26.04
C TRP A 57 -3.29 -9.17 25.29
N MET A 58 -3.75 -10.39 25.54
CA MET A 58 -3.25 -11.59 24.85
C MET A 58 -3.47 -11.48 23.33
N PHE A 59 -4.61 -10.96 22.89
CA PHE A 59 -4.85 -10.75 21.45
C PHE A 59 -3.88 -9.73 20.85
N VAL A 60 -3.55 -8.66 21.57
CA VAL A 60 -2.56 -7.67 21.12
C VAL A 60 -1.18 -8.31 21.04
N GLU A 61 -0.75 -9.02 22.08
CA GLU A 61 0.55 -9.70 22.15
C GLU A 61 0.69 -10.76 21.04
N THR A 62 -0.33 -11.59 20.84
CA THR A 62 -0.36 -12.59 19.78
C THR A 62 -0.40 -11.94 18.40
N SER A 63 -1.13 -10.84 18.21
CA SER A 63 -1.13 -10.10 16.93
C SER A 63 0.25 -9.54 16.60
N ALA A 64 0.96 -8.99 17.60
CA ALA A 64 2.33 -8.52 17.45
C ALA A 64 3.29 -9.68 17.13
N GLY A 65 3.10 -10.84 17.78
CA GLY A 65 3.83 -12.08 17.48
C GLY A 65 3.59 -12.57 16.06
N ILE A 66 2.34 -12.62 15.60
CA ILE A 66 1.95 -12.98 14.22
C ILE A 66 2.64 -12.08 13.22
N MET A 67 2.58 -10.76 13.44
CA MET A 67 3.20 -9.78 12.56
C MET A 67 4.72 -9.99 12.49
N ARG A 68 5.38 -10.15 13.63
CA ARG A 68 6.82 -10.41 13.72
C ARG A 68 7.24 -11.68 12.97
N GLU A 69 6.54 -12.78 13.21
CA GLU A 69 6.88 -14.07 12.60
C GLU A 69 6.61 -14.06 11.08
N ASN A 70 5.51 -13.46 10.64
CA ASN A 70 5.22 -13.30 9.22
C ASN A 70 6.25 -12.41 8.51
N ILE A 71 6.63 -11.28 9.12
CA ILE A 71 7.69 -10.41 8.58
C ILE A 71 9.00 -11.17 8.48
N THR A 72 9.37 -11.90 9.54
CA THR A 72 10.62 -12.69 9.57
C THR A 72 10.61 -13.76 8.49
N TYR A 73 9.49 -14.48 8.34
CA TYR A 73 9.30 -15.47 7.29
C TYR A 73 9.44 -14.86 5.89
N LEU A 74 8.77 -13.73 5.63
CA LEU A 74 8.84 -13.01 4.35
C LEU A 74 10.27 -12.56 4.02
N ILE A 75 10.99 -11.95 4.98
CA ILE A 75 12.38 -11.50 4.81
C ILE A 75 13.32 -12.67 4.54
N ARG A 76 13.14 -13.79 5.26
CA ARG A 76 13.97 -15.00 5.07
C ARG A 76 13.76 -15.62 3.70
N GLN A 77 12.50 -15.66 3.24
CA GLN A 77 12.14 -16.23 1.95
C GLN A 77 12.58 -15.33 0.79
N ASN A 78 12.57 -14.01 0.98
CA ASN A 78 12.86 -13.05 -0.07
C ASN A 78 13.95 -12.05 0.35
N ARG A 79 15.22 -12.43 0.12
CA ARG A 79 16.39 -11.57 0.41
C ARG A 79 16.33 -10.20 -0.27
N ASN A 80 15.55 -10.08 -1.35
CA ASN A 80 15.36 -8.79 -2.04
C ASN A 80 14.73 -7.73 -1.14
N ILE A 81 13.95 -8.11 -0.12
CA ILE A 81 13.38 -7.16 0.85
C ILE A 81 14.47 -6.39 1.60
N ILE A 82 15.60 -7.03 1.93
CA ILE A 82 16.73 -6.36 2.59
C ILE A 82 17.35 -5.35 1.64
N TYR A 83 17.59 -5.72 0.38
CA TYR A 83 18.12 -4.81 -0.63
C TYR A 83 17.17 -3.63 -0.90
N LEU A 84 15.85 -3.87 -0.89
CA LEU A 84 14.83 -2.82 -1.01
C LEU A 84 14.86 -1.86 0.18
N ALA A 85 14.99 -2.38 1.40
CA ALA A 85 15.11 -1.55 2.61
C ALA A 85 16.37 -0.69 2.58
N LEU A 86 17.51 -1.30 2.22
CA LEU A 86 18.79 -0.58 2.08
C LEU A 86 18.74 0.46 0.97
N GLY A 87 18.15 0.12 -0.18
CA GLY A 87 17.96 1.06 -1.29
C GLY A 87 17.05 2.22 -0.91
N THR A 88 15.97 1.96 -0.17
CA THR A 88 15.09 3.01 0.35
C THR A 88 15.82 3.93 1.31
N ALA A 89 16.56 3.36 2.27
CA ALA A 89 17.37 4.14 3.20
C ALA A 89 18.41 4.99 2.47
N PHE A 90 19.09 4.42 1.46
CA PHE A 90 20.06 5.13 0.63
C PHE A 90 19.44 6.30 -0.13
N ILE A 91 18.24 6.14 -0.71
CA ILE A 91 17.53 7.24 -1.38
C ILE A 91 17.16 8.34 -0.38
N LEU A 92 16.70 7.98 0.82
CA LEU A 92 16.36 8.95 1.87
C LEU A 92 17.57 9.68 2.47
N LEU A 93 18.80 9.17 2.28
CA LEU A 93 20.00 9.95 2.61
C LEU A 93 20.12 11.20 1.73
N LEU A 94 19.55 11.22 0.52
CA LEU A 94 19.62 12.40 -0.35
C LEU A 94 18.98 13.65 0.26
N PRO A 95 17.69 13.65 0.68
CA PRO A 95 17.10 14.81 1.37
C PRO A 95 17.79 15.09 2.70
N LEU A 96 18.19 14.06 3.46
CA LEU A 96 18.89 14.25 4.74
C LEU A 96 20.22 14.98 4.56
N VAL A 97 21.00 14.61 3.55
CA VAL A 97 22.26 15.28 3.20
C VAL A 97 21.98 16.67 2.62
N ALA A 98 20.95 16.83 1.78
CA ALA A 98 20.56 18.13 1.24
C ALA A 98 20.24 19.15 2.33
N MET A 99 19.53 18.74 3.39
CA MET A 99 19.25 19.57 4.57
C MET A 99 20.50 20.08 5.29
N LEU A 100 21.67 19.43 5.11
CA LEU A 100 22.93 19.90 5.67
C LEU A 100 23.58 21.03 4.85
N PHE A 101 23.16 21.19 3.59
CA PHE A 101 23.76 22.12 2.64
C PHE A 101 22.82 23.24 2.19
N THR A 102 21.50 23.08 2.34
CA THR A 102 20.52 24.06 1.86
C THR A 102 19.24 24.09 2.70
N ASP A 103 18.68 25.29 2.84
CA ASP A 103 17.35 25.53 3.43
C ASP A 103 16.20 25.29 2.44
N GLN A 104 16.47 24.85 1.20
CA GLN A 104 15.45 24.55 0.21
C GLN A 104 14.70 23.24 0.49
N VAL A 105 15.33 22.31 1.20
CA VAL A 105 14.73 21.04 1.63
C VAL A 105 14.62 21.13 3.14
N VAL A 106 13.40 21.17 3.67
CA VAL A 106 13.15 21.24 5.12
C VAL A 106 12.18 20.12 5.48
N TRP A 107 12.68 18.89 5.48
CA TRP A 107 11.87 17.71 5.81
C TRP A 107 11.82 17.48 7.30
N ASP A 108 10.64 17.24 7.84
CA ASP A 108 10.47 16.77 9.21
C ASP A 108 10.48 15.23 9.27
N LEU A 109 10.35 14.67 10.48
CA LEU A 109 10.30 13.22 10.67
C LEU A 109 9.14 12.58 9.89
N THR A 110 8.01 13.27 9.77
CA THR A 110 6.82 12.79 9.06
C THR A 110 7.11 12.63 7.58
N ASP A 111 7.81 13.58 6.96
CA ASP A 111 8.20 13.53 5.55
C ASP A 111 9.07 12.30 5.25
N PHE A 112 10.06 12.03 6.11
CA PHE A 112 10.90 10.82 5.98
C PHE A 112 10.10 9.53 6.14
N ILE A 113 9.15 9.49 7.08
CA ILE A 113 8.27 8.33 7.28
C ILE A 113 7.38 8.11 6.07
N VAL A 114 6.74 9.16 5.55
CA VAL A 114 5.84 9.09 4.40
C VAL A 114 6.60 8.70 3.14
N ALA A 115 7.73 9.36 2.85
CA ALA A 115 8.57 9.04 1.70
C ALA A 115 9.14 7.62 1.80
N GLY A 116 9.62 7.21 2.98
CA GLY A 116 10.11 5.86 3.24
C GLY A 116 9.05 4.80 3.05
N ALA A 117 7.85 5.00 3.62
CA ALA A 117 6.72 4.10 3.45
C ALA A 117 6.29 4.01 1.99
N LEU A 118 6.29 5.12 1.25
CA LEU A 118 5.93 5.18 -0.16
C LEU A 118 6.93 4.43 -1.05
N ILE A 119 8.23 4.67 -0.89
CA ILE A 119 9.29 4.01 -1.67
C ILE A 119 9.37 2.52 -1.32
N PHE A 120 9.51 2.19 -0.03
CA PHE A 120 9.61 0.81 0.43
C PHE A 120 8.34 0.03 0.13
N GLY A 121 7.17 0.62 0.38
CA GLY A 121 5.87 0.01 0.13
C GLY A 121 5.66 -0.29 -1.36
N THR A 122 6.07 0.61 -2.25
CA THR A 122 6.00 0.37 -3.70
C THR A 122 6.95 -0.75 -4.14
N GLY A 123 8.19 -0.76 -3.62
CA GLY A 123 9.15 -1.83 -3.91
C GLY A 123 8.67 -3.20 -3.40
N LEU A 124 8.10 -3.24 -2.19
CA LEU A 124 7.50 -4.44 -1.63
C LEU A 124 6.30 -4.91 -2.45
N ALA A 125 5.41 -3.99 -2.86
CA ALA A 125 4.28 -4.31 -3.71
C ALA A 125 4.73 -4.90 -5.07
N TYR A 126 5.78 -4.34 -5.68
CA TYR A 126 6.36 -4.90 -6.89
C TYR A 126 6.84 -6.33 -6.65
N GLU A 127 7.57 -6.57 -5.57
CA GLU A 127 8.18 -7.88 -5.35
C GLU A 127 7.18 -8.98 -5.00
N LEU A 128 6.08 -8.61 -4.34
CA LEU A 128 4.96 -9.51 -4.07
C LEU A 128 4.12 -9.79 -5.32
N VAL A 129 3.93 -8.81 -6.19
CA VAL A 129 3.00 -8.92 -7.32
C VAL A 129 3.68 -9.36 -8.61
N ALA A 130 4.88 -8.88 -8.93
CA ALA A 130 5.51 -9.07 -10.24
C ALA A 130 5.66 -10.55 -10.62
N ASN A 131 5.93 -11.43 -9.66
CA ASN A 131 6.14 -12.86 -9.92
C ASN A 131 4.84 -13.67 -10.10
N THR A 132 3.66 -13.08 -9.84
CA THR A 132 2.37 -13.80 -9.91
C THR A 132 1.95 -14.18 -11.33
N GLY A 133 2.34 -13.42 -12.35
CA GLY A 133 1.91 -13.62 -13.73
C GLY A 133 2.86 -14.40 -14.63
N GLY A 134 3.98 -14.90 -14.10
CA GLY A 134 4.89 -15.84 -14.78
C GLY A 134 5.57 -15.36 -16.08
N THR A 135 5.36 -14.11 -16.50
CA THR A 135 5.88 -13.57 -17.78
C THR A 135 6.58 -12.23 -17.58
N MET A 136 7.60 -11.96 -18.40
CA MET A 136 8.30 -10.68 -18.36
C MET A 136 7.35 -9.51 -18.67
N ALA A 137 6.41 -9.68 -19.60
CA ALA A 137 5.39 -8.67 -19.91
C ALA A 137 4.55 -8.32 -18.68
N TYR A 138 4.16 -9.30 -17.87
CA TYR A 138 3.43 -9.06 -16.62
C TYR A 138 4.30 -8.29 -15.62
N ARG A 139 5.56 -8.69 -15.44
CA ARG A 139 6.51 -8.01 -14.52
C ARG A 139 6.71 -6.55 -14.89
N VAL A 140 6.97 -6.27 -16.17
CA VAL A 140 7.12 -4.88 -16.67
C VAL A 140 5.83 -4.10 -16.51
N ALA A 141 4.67 -4.71 -16.76
CA ALA A 141 3.38 -4.06 -16.57
C ALA A 141 3.16 -3.63 -15.11
N VAL A 142 3.43 -4.52 -14.15
CA VAL A 142 3.40 -4.22 -12.71
C VAL A 142 4.34 -3.06 -12.38
N GLY A 143 5.57 -3.10 -12.90
CA GLY A 143 6.58 -2.05 -12.70
C GLY A 143 6.10 -0.68 -13.18
N ILE A 144 5.57 -0.60 -14.40
CA ILE A 144 5.07 0.66 -14.97
C ILE A 144 3.87 1.19 -14.16
N ALA A 145 2.92 0.32 -13.77
CA ALA A 145 1.76 0.73 -13.00
C ALA A 145 2.14 1.27 -11.61
N LEU A 146 3.04 0.58 -10.91
CA LEU A 146 3.52 0.98 -9.59
C LEU A 146 4.40 2.23 -9.66
N ALA A 147 5.24 2.37 -10.69
CA ALA A 147 6.02 3.59 -10.91
C ALA A 147 5.09 4.79 -11.19
N ALA A 148 4.06 4.62 -12.01
CA ALA A 148 3.06 5.67 -12.25
C ALA A 148 2.34 6.06 -10.95
N ALA A 149 1.91 5.10 -10.15
CA ALA A 149 1.26 5.36 -8.87
C ALA A 149 2.20 6.08 -7.88
N LEU A 150 3.45 5.62 -7.75
CA LEU A 150 4.47 6.24 -6.91
C LEU A 150 4.70 7.70 -7.31
N LEU A 151 4.99 7.95 -8.60
CA LEU A 151 5.25 9.29 -9.10
C LEU A 151 4.03 10.19 -8.95
N LEU A 152 2.81 9.67 -9.15
CA LEU A 152 1.59 10.42 -8.98
C LEU A 152 1.41 10.88 -7.53
N VAL A 153 1.58 9.97 -6.56
CA VAL A 153 1.54 10.32 -5.12
C VAL A 153 2.65 11.32 -4.80
N TRP A 154 3.88 11.04 -5.25
CA TRP A 154 5.04 11.86 -4.95
C TRP A 154 4.87 13.31 -5.42
N MET A 155 4.51 13.49 -6.69
CA MET A 155 4.29 14.82 -7.27
C MET A 155 3.12 15.54 -6.60
N ASN A 156 2.03 14.82 -6.31
CA ASN A 156 0.85 15.41 -5.70
C ASN A 156 1.09 15.87 -4.25
N LEU A 157 1.89 15.12 -3.48
CA LEU A 157 2.28 15.50 -2.12
C LEU A 157 3.35 16.58 -2.08
N ALA A 158 4.32 16.56 -3.01
CA ALA A 158 5.47 17.45 -2.95
C ALA A 158 5.23 18.84 -3.55
N VAL A 159 4.44 18.93 -4.62
CA VAL A 159 4.25 20.19 -5.37
C VAL A 159 2.77 20.53 -5.56
N GLY A 160 1.89 19.53 -5.51
CA GLY A 160 0.53 19.65 -6.02
C GLY A 160 0.54 19.69 -7.55
N ILE A 161 -0.29 18.88 -8.19
CA ILE A 161 -0.33 18.86 -9.65
C ILE A 161 -1.13 20.04 -10.19
N ILE A 162 -2.18 20.46 -9.48
CA ILE A 162 -3.06 21.56 -9.87
C ILE A 162 -2.96 22.66 -8.83
N GLY A 163 -2.32 23.79 -9.17
CA GLY A 163 -2.11 24.89 -8.22
C GLY A 163 -1.05 24.50 -7.18
N SER A 164 -1.29 24.85 -5.91
CA SER A 164 -0.46 24.41 -4.78
C SER A 164 -0.87 23.03 -4.25
N GLU A 165 -0.02 22.41 -3.45
CA GLU A 165 -0.27 21.15 -2.74
C GLU A 165 -1.56 21.21 -1.87
N ASP A 166 -1.86 22.36 -1.28
CA ASP A 166 -3.05 22.58 -0.45
C ASP A 166 -4.37 22.66 -1.22
N ASN A 167 -4.32 22.68 -2.56
CA ASN A 167 -5.53 22.78 -3.37
C ASN A 167 -6.38 21.50 -3.24
N PRO A 168 -7.62 21.57 -2.74
CA PRO A 168 -8.47 20.38 -2.54
C PRO A 168 -8.79 19.64 -3.84
N VAL A 169 -8.65 20.29 -5.00
CA VAL A 169 -8.81 19.68 -6.32
C VAL A 169 -7.79 18.55 -6.55
N ASN A 170 -6.61 18.62 -5.92
CA ASN A 170 -5.60 17.55 -5.97
C ASN A 170 -6.07 16.24 -5.32
N LEU A 171 -7.14 16.26 -4.52
CA LEU A 171 -7.75 15.04 -3.96
C LEU A 171 -8.29 14.10 -5.04
N MET A 172 -8.60 14.60 -6.24
CA MET A 172 -9.03 13.77 -7.36
C MET A 172 -7.97 12.73 -7.77
N TYR A 173 -6.68 13.04 -7.63
CA TYR A 173 -5.61 12.09 -7.95
C TYR A 173 -5.58 10.90 -6.97
N PHE A 174 -5.93 11.11 -5.70
CA PHE A 174 -6.14 9.99 -4.77
C PHE A 174 -7.37 9.15 -5.16
N GLY A 175 -8.40 9.77 -5.75
CA GLY A 175 -9.52 9.06 -6.37
C GLY A 175 -9.10 8.16 -7.53
N VAL A 176 -8.18 8.62 -8.38
CA VAL A 176 -7.60 7.80 -9.46
C VAL A 176 -6.85 6.58 -8.89
N LEU A 177 -6.05 6.78 -7.84
CA LEU A 177 -5.36 5.70 -7.14
C LEU A 177 -6.32 4.72 -6.47
N ALA A 178 -7.43 5.21 -5.90
CA ALA A 178 -8.47 4.35 -5.35
C ALA A 178 -9.10 3.45 -6.43
N ILE A 179 -9.37 3.99 -7.63
CA ILE A 179 -9.86 3.19 -8.78
C ILE A 179 -8.82 2.12 -9.17
N PHE A 180 -7.54 2.48 -9.20
CA PHE A 180 -6.47 1.51 -9.47
C PHE A 180 -6.43 0.39 -8.44
N ILE A 181 -6.43 0.71 -7.15
CA ILE A 181 -6.35 -0.27 -6.05
C ILE A 181 -7.59 -1.18 -6.04
N LEU A 182 -8.80 -0.59 -6.06
CA LEU A 182 -10.04 -1.35 -6.09
C LEU A 182 -10.13 -2.24 -7.33
N GLY A 183 -9.75 -1.71 -8.50
CA GLY A 183 -9.68 -2.45 -9.75
C GLY A 183 -8.71 -3.64 -9.64
N ALA A 184 -7.53 -3.45 -9.06
CA ALA A 184 -6.55 -4.50 -8.85
C ALA A 184 -7.05 -5.59 -7.88
N THR A 185 -7.73 -5.20 -6.79
CA THR A 185 -8.34 -6.12 -5.83
C THR A 185 -9.45 -6.95 -6.49
N ILE A 186 -10.36 -6.31 -7.23
CA ILE A 186 -11.44 -6.98 -7.97
C ILE A 186 -10.88 -7.92 -9.04
N ALA A 187 -9.82 -7.48 -9.73
CA ALA A 187 -9.10 -8.28 -10.72
C ALA A 187 -8.40 -9.49 -10.12
N ARG A 188 -8.18 -9.52 -8.79
CA ARG A 188 -7.38 -10.54 -8.08
C ARG A 188 -6.01 -10.74 -8.73
N LEU A 189 -5.41 -9.65 -9.19
CA LEU A 189 -4.12 -9.64 -9.90
C LEU A 189 -4.10 -10.52 -11.18
N ARG A 190 -5.26 -10.86 -11.75
CA ARG A 190 -5.31 -11.61 -13.02
C ARG A 190 -5.02 -10.67 -14.19
N PRO A 191 -4.24 -11.09 -15.21
CA PRO A 191 -3.82 -10.20 -16.31
C PRO A 191 -4.99 -9.47 -17.01
N GLN A 192 -6.08 -10.18 -17.32
CA GLN A 192 -7.23 -9.58 -18.00
C GLN A 192 -7.96 -8.55 -17.12
N GLY A 193 -8.09 -8.82 -15.82
CA GLY A 193 -8.71 -7.90 -14.88
C GLY A 193 -7.84 -6.65 -14.66
N MET A 194 -6.52 -6.85 -14.53
CA MET A 194 -5.55 -5.76 -14.38
C MET A 194 -5.54 -4.82 -15.58
N ALA A 195 -5.62 -5.36 -16.80
CA ALA A 195 -5.72 -4.53 -18.01
C ALA A 195 -6.97 -3.61 -17.97
N ARG A 196 -8.13 -4.15 -17.59
CA ARG A 196 -9.37 -3.37 -17.46
C ARG A 196 -9.28 -2.32 -16.34
N ALA A 197 -8.72 -2.70 -15.20
CA ALA A 197 -8.49 -1.80 -14.08
C ALA A 197 -7.64 -0.61 -14.51
N LEU A 198 -6.51 -0.85 -15.19
CA LEU A 198 -5.61 0.19 -15.65
C LEU A 198 -6.20 1.08 -16.75
N PHE A 199 -7.04 0.54 -17.65
CA PHE A 199 -7.78 1.37 -18.59
C PHE A 199 -8.82 2.25 -17.90
N ALA A 200 -9.50 1.74 -16.86
CA ALA A 200 -10.39 2.55 -16.04
C ALA A 200 -9.64 3.64 -15.27
N THR A 201 -8.47 3.32 -14.70
CA THR A 201 -7.57 4.30 -14.07
C THR A 201 -7.10 5.35 -15.06
N ALA A 202 -6.72 4.96 -16.27
CA ALA A 202 -6.31 5.90 -17.32
C ALA A 202 -7.46 6.83 -17.73
N LEU A 203 -8.68 6.31 -17.86
CA LEU A 203 -9.86 7.12 -18.14
C LEU A 203 -10.12 8.11 -17.00
N ALA A 204 -10.06 7.65 -15.75
CA ALA A 204 -10.21 8.52 -14.59
C ALA A 204 -9.16 9.63 -14.57
N GLN A 205 -7.88 9.29 -14.81
CA GLN A 205 -6.77 10.24 -14.92
C GLN A 205 -7.04 11.28 -16.02
N ALA A 206 -7.51 10.87 -17.19
CA ALA A 206 -7.82 11.78 -18.29
C ALA A 206 -8.97 12.75 -17.99
N LEU A 207 -9.90 12.38 -17.12
CA LEU A 207 -11.02 13.22 -16.70
C LEU A 207 -10.62 14.27 -15.65
N VAL A 208 -9.57 14.03 -14.86
CA VAL A 208 -9.12 14.97 -13.80
C VAL A 208 -8.94 16.40 -14.30
N PRO A 209 -8.16 16.69 -15.36
CA PRO A 209 -7.97 18.07 -15.82
C PRO A 209 -9.28 18.71 -16.33
N VAL A 210 -10.18 17.93 -16.93
CA VAL A 210 -11.48 18.43 -17.39
C VAL A 210 -12.33 18.86 -16.20
N LEU A 211 -12.43 18.01 -15.17
CA LEU A 211 -13.16 18.31 -13.94
C LEU A 211 -12.52 19.47 -13.18
N ALA A 212 -11.19 19.53 -13.13
CA ALA A 212 -10.46 20.62 -12.49
C ALA A 212 -10.83 21.98 -13.08
N LEU A 213 -10.89 22.10 -14.41
CA LEU A 213 -11.28 23.34 -15.09
C LEU A 213 -12.75 23.73 -14.84
N MET A 214 -13.62 22.75 -14.57
CA MET A 214 -15.03 23.01 -14.24
C MET A 214 -15.20 23.49 -12.79
N ILE A 215 -14.41 22.93 -11.86
CA ILE A 215 -14.53 23.20 -10.42
C ILE A 215 -13.79 24.48 -10.04
N ASN A 216 -12.55 24.65 -10.51
CA ASN A 216 -11.68 25.73 -10.10
C ASN A 216 -11.15 26.45 -11.35
N LYS A 217 -11.76 27.58 -11.69
CA LYS A 217 -11.31 28.39 -12.82
C LYS A 217 -9.93 28.98 -12.52
N PRO A 218 -9.01 29.06 -13.49
CA PRO A 218 -7.69 29.62 -13.27
C PRO A 218 -7.80 31.03 -12.65
N GLN A 219 -7.17 31.23 -11.49
CA GLN A 219 -7.21 32.53 -10.78
C GLN A 219 -6.34 33.58 -11.49
N VAL A 220 -5.31 33.14 -12.21
CA VAL A 220 -4.42 33.96 -13.04
C VAL A 220 -4.97 34.08 -14.47
N ARG A 221 -4.66 35.16 -15.18
CA ARG A 221 -5.10 35.41 -16.57
C ARG A 221 -3.91 35.53 -17.53
N GLY A 222 -4.15 35.23 -18.81
CA GLY A 222 -3.15 35.39 -19.86
C GLY A 222 -2.22 34.17 -20.01
N VAL A 223 -0.95 34.42 -20.35
CA VAL A 223 0.03 33.39 -20.72
C VAL A 223 0.34 32.44 -19.56
N GLU A 224 0.43 32.95 -18.33
CA GLU A 224 0.71 32.12 -17.13
C GLU A 224 -0.38 31.07 -16.89
N ALA A 225 -1.64 31.46 -17.03
CA ALA A 225 -2.77 30.55 -16.91
C ALA A 225 -2.75 29.47 -18.00
N PHE A 226 -2.43 29.86 -19.23
CA PHE A 226 -2.30 28.94 -20.35
C PHE A 226 -1.16 27.92 -20.12
N MET A 227 0.01 28.38 -19.69
CA MET A 227 1.16 27.52 -19.40
C MET A 227 0.88 26.56 -18.25
N GLY A 228 0.21 27.01 -17.18
CA GLY A 228 -0.22 26.15 -16.09
C GLY A 228 -1.17 25.04 -16.56
N VAL A 229 -2.19 25.39 -17.36
CA VAL A 229 -3.12 24.39 -17.94
C VAL A 229 -2.39 23.41 -18.85
N LEU A 230 -1.46 23.88 -19.69
CA LEU A 230 -0.64 23.00 -20.53
C LEU A 230 0.23 22.05 -19.69
N GLY A 231 0.82 22.53 -18.60
CA GLY A 231 1.59 21.69 -17.67
C GLY A 231 0.74 20.57 -17.07
N VAL A 232 -0.46 20.90 -16.58
CA VAL A 232 -1.41 19.92 -16.03
C VAL A 232 -1.84 18.91 -17.10
N LEU A 233 -2.16 19.36 -18.31
CA LEU A 233 -2.55 18.48 -19.41
C LEU A 233 -1.40 17.56 -19.84
N GLY A 234 -0.18 18.09 -19.97
CA GLY A 234 1.01 17.33 -20.32
C GLY A 234 1.34 16.25 -19.29
N LEU A 235 1.29 16.61 -18.00
CA LEU A 235 1.54 15.65 -16.93
C LEU A 235 0.44 14.57 -16.85
N ASN A 236 -0.83 14.95 -17.04
CA ASN A 236 -1.92 13.98 -17.09
C ASN A 236 -1.78 13.04 -18.30
N ALA A 237 -1.44 13.56 -19.47
CA ALA A 237 -1.19 12.75 -20.65
C ALA A 237 -0.06 11.73 -20.41
N PHE A 238 1.01 12.14 -19.73
CA PHE A 238 2.10 11.25 -19.31
C PHE A 238 1.59 10.08 -18.45
N PHE A 239 0.85 10.35 -17.38
CA PHE A 239 0.29 9.30 -16.51
C PHE A 239 -0.72 8.40 -17.24
N VAL A 240 -1.59 8.98 -18.08
CA VAL A 240 -2.53 8.23 -18.93
C VAL A 240 -1.77 7.25 -19.82
N MET A 241 -0.69 7.69 -20.47
CA MET A 241 0.13 6.82 -21.32
C MET A 241 0.80 5.70 -20.53
N MET A 242 1.29 5.97 -19.32
CA MET A 242 1.85 4.91 -18.45
C MET A 242 0.79 3.86 -18.08
N PHE A 243 -0.40 4.28 -17.65
CA PHE A 243 -1.48 3.35 -17.28
C PHE A 243 -1.98 2.55 -18.50
N ILE A 244 -2.14 3.18 -19.66
CA ILE A 244 -2.50 2.49 -20.91
C ILE A 244 -1.40 1.49 -21.31
N GLY A 245 -0.13 1.92 -21.30
CA GLY A 245 1.01 1.08 -21.64
C GLY A 245 1.10 -0.17 -20.76
N SER A 246 0.94 0.02 -19.44
CA SER A 246 0.85 -1.08 -18.49
C SER A 246 -0.35 -2.00 -18.79
N GLY A 247 -1.54 -1.44 -19.01
CA GLY A 247 -2.75 -2.21 -19.33
C GLY A 247 -2.61 -3.03 -20.61
N LEU A 248 -1.96 -2.49 -21.64
CA LEU A 248 -1.65 -3.20 -22.88
C LEU A 248 -0.68 -4.37 -22.65
N LEU A 249 0.32 -4.21 -21.78
CA LEU A 249 1.26 -5.29 -21.43
C LEU A 249 0.56 -6.40 -20.64
N PHE A 250 -0.34 -6.07 -19.70
CA PHE A 250 -1.18 -7.07 -19.02
C PHE A 250 -2.11 -7.81 -19.99
N ARG A 251 -2.62 -7.14 -21.04
CA ARG A 251 -3.40 -7.80 -22.08
C ARG A 251 -2.55 -8.77 -22.91
N ARG A 252 -1.29 -8.42 -23.18
CA ARG A 252 -0.32 -9.26 -23.94
C ARG A 252 0.18 -10.46 -23.14
N SER A 253 0.37 -10.34 -21.84
CA SER A 253 0.82 -11.45 -20.97
C SER A 253 -0.17 -12.62 -20.88
N ARG A 254 -1.38 -12.46 -21.43
CA ARG A 254 -2.36 -13.53 -21.64
C ARG A 254 -1.88 -14.64 -22.58
N ILE A 255 -0.98 -14.35 -23.52
CA ILE A 255 -0.67 -15.25 -24.64
C ILE A 255 0.50 -16.17 -24.29
N ARG A 256 0.19 -17.32 -23.67
CA ARG A 256 0.80 -18.63 -23.95
C ARG A 256 -0.11 -19.71 -23.34
N LEU A 257 -0.82 -20.41 -24.23
CA LEU A 257 -1.26 -21.79 -24.03
C LEU A 257 -0.03 -22.69 -24.06
#